data_AF-A0A954TTG9-F1
#
_entry.id   AF-A0A954TTG9-F1
#
_cell.length_a   1.000
_cell.length_b   1.000
_cell.length_c   1.000
_cell.angle_alpha   90.00
_cell.angle_beta   90.00
_cell.angle_gamma   90.00
#
_symmetry.space_group_name_H-M   'P 1'
#
loop_
_entity.id
_entity.type
_entity.pdbx_description
1 polymer ?
#
loop_
_entity_poly.entity_id
_entity_poly.type
_entity_poly.pdbx_seq_one_letter_code
_entity_poly.pdbx_strand_id
1 'polypeptide(L)' 'MPREILRVGACPKCDADDLQCRYNHFEKDELRIVSWEHKCAECGYRETTAFRSDDPEELQPEVVDRCPYCGRQGHL' A
#
# COMPACT_ATOMS: atom_id res chain seq x y z
N MET A 1 7.43 -4.93 -13.11
CA MET A 1 7.48 -3.66 -12.35
C MET A 1 8.16 -3.91 -11.01
N PRO A 2 9.27 -3.23 -10.66
CA PRO A 2 9.87 -3.34 -9.34
C PRO A 2 8.90 -2.80 -8.27
N ARG A 3 8.79 -3.49 -7.14
CA ARG A 3 7.96 -3.04 -6.01
C ARG A 3 8.63 -1.81 -5.38
N GLU A 4 7.96 -0.66 -5.40
CA GLU A 4 8.50 0.57 -4.82
C GLU A 4 8.32 0.56 -3.29
N ILE A 5 9.40 0.21 -2.57
CA ILE A 5 9.46 0.20 -1.11
C ILE A 5 10.07 1.54 -0.64
N LEU A 6 9.31 2.34 0.10
CA LEU A 6 9.80 3.59 0.71
C LEU A 6 9.62 3.55 2.21
N ARG A 7 10.52 4.19 2.95
CA ARG A 7 10.36 4.44 4.40
C ARG A 7 9.44 5.64 4.60
N VAL A 8 8.44 5.52 5.46
CA VAL A 8 7.36 6.51 5.64
C VAL A 8 7.19 6.99 7.09
N GLY A 9 8.19 6.75 7.94
CA GLY A 9 8.28 7.29 9.29
C GLY A 9 8.28 6.22 10.39
N ALA A 10 7.84 6.64 11.58
CA ALA A 10 7.82 5.81 12.77
C ALA A 10 6.73 4.73 12.73
N CYS A 11 7.07 3.54 13.22
CA CYS A 11 6.13 2.44 13.36
C CYS A 11 5.11 2.74 14.48
N PRO A 12 3.79 2.61 14.24
CA PRO A 12 2.77 2.87 15.25
C PRO A 12 2.80 1.89 16.44
N LYS A 13 3.57 0.80 16.35
CA LYS A 13 3.66 -0.25 17.38
C LYS A 13 4.91 -0.15 18.25
N CYS A 14 6.06 0.19 17.67
CA CYS A 14 7.35 0.19 18.40
C CYS A 14 8.13 1.50 18.27
N ASP A 15 7.55 2.50 17.62
CA ASP A 15 8.12 3.85 17.43
C ASP A 15 9.43 3.91 16.63
N ALA A 16 9.88 2.78 16.08
CA ALA A 16 11.08 2.74 15.26
C ALA A 16 10.87 3.40 13.89
N ASP A 17 11.84 4.17 13.42
CA ASP A 17 11.80 4.93 12.16
C ASP A 17 12.13 4.07 10.91
N ASP A 18 11.71 2.80 10.92
CA ASP A 18 11.87 1.86 9.81
C ASP A 18 10.53 1.22 9.41
N LEU A 19 9.48 2.05 9.32
CA LEU A 19 8.21 1.66 8.72
C LEU A 19 8.29 1.82 7.20
N GLN A 20 8.15 0.71 6.49
CA GLN A 20 8.16 0.67 5.03
C GLN A 20 6.73 0.70 4.48
N CYS A 21 6.46 1.57 3.52
CA CYS A 21 5.27 1.56 2.68
C CYS A 21 5.58 0.93 1.33
N ARG A 22 4.72 0.02 0.86
CA ARG A 22 4.85 -0.65 -0.42
C ARG A 22 3.56 -0.51 -1.21
N TYR A 23 3.72 -0.15 -2.47
CA TYR A 23 2.66 -0.17 -3.46
C TYR A 23 2.83 -1.40 -4.36
N ASN A 24 1.76 -2.14 -4.59
CA ASN A 24 1.71 -3.20 -5.58
C ASN A 24 0.58 -2.91 -6.55
N HIS A 25 0.90 -3.00 -7.83
CA HIS A 25 -0.06 -2.94 -8.91
C HIS A 25 0.00 -4.27 -9.67
N PHE A 26 -1.15 -4.89 -9.86
CA PHE A 26 -1.31 -6.09 -10.66
C PHE A 26 -2.45 -5.85 -11.66
N GLU A 27 -2.14 -6.01 -12.93
CA GLU A 27 -3.12 -5.88 -14.01
C GLU A 27 -3.04 -7.15 -14.86
N LYS A 28 -4.20 -7.77 -15.08
CA LYS A 28 -4.33 -8.93 -15.95
C LYS A 28 -5.73 -8.96 -16.54
N ASP A 29 -5.80 -8.99 -17.88
CA ASP A 29 -7.06 -8.96 -18.62
C ASP A 29 -7.89 -7.71 -18.19
N GLU A 30 -9.12 -7.89 -17.72
CA GLU A 30 -9.99 -6.81 -17.21
C GLU A 30 -9.87 -6.59 -15.69
N LEU A 31 -9.00 -7.37 -15.02
CA LEU A 31 -8.80 -7.32 -13.58
C LEU A 31 -7.58 -6.45 -13.24
N ARG A 32 -7.83 -5.36 -12.54
CA ARG A 32 -6.82 -4.50 -11.91
C ARG A 32 -6.92 -4.67 -10.39
N ILE A 33 -5.79 -4.93 -9.76
CA ILE A 33 -5.65 -5.05 -8.31
C ILE A 33 -4.55 -4.08 -7.88
N VAL A 34 -4.86 -3.27 -6.89
CA VAL A 34 -3.91 -2.36 -6.25
C VAL A 34 -3.82 -2.73 -4.79
N SER A 35 -2.62 -2.79 -4.22
CA SER A 35 -2.48 -3.00 -2.79
C SER A 35 -1.37 -2.17 -2.15
N TRP A 36 -1.66 -1.77 -0.92
CA TRP A 36 -0.80 -0.98 -0.05
C TRP A 36 -0.41 -1.82 1.15
N GLU A 37 0.89 -1.83 1.48
CA GLU A 37 1.41 -2.53 2.66
C GLU A 37 2.30 -1.59 3.48
N HIS A 38 2.00 -1.48 4.78
CA HIS A 38 2.92 -0.97 5.78
C HIS A 38 3.61 -2.14 6.49
N LYS A 39 4.94 -2.15 6.53
CA LYS A 39 5.73 -3.18 7.21
C LYS A 39 6.87 -2.55 8.00
N CYS A 40 6.92 -2.79 9.30
CA CYS A 40 8.06 -2.42 10.14
C CYS A 40 9.14 -3.50 10.07
N ALA A 41 10.38 -3.11 9.81
CA ALA A 41 11.52 -4.03 9.80
C ALA A 41 11.92 -4.49 11.22
N GLU A 42 11.66 -3.66 12.24
CA GLU A 42 12.12 -3.90 13.61
C GLU A 42 11.18 -4.83 14.41
N CYS A 43 9.90 -4.50 14.52
CA CYS A 43 8.96 -5.27 15.34
C CYS A 43 8.05 -6.22 14.53
N GLY A 44 8.18 -6.23 13.20
CA GLY A 44 7.37 -7.06 12.31
C GLY A 44 5.91 -6.63 12.18
N TYR A 45 5.53 -5.45 12.68
CA TYR A 45 4.20 -4.87 12.44
C TYR A 45 3.91 -4.82 10.94
N ARG A 46 2.69 -5.24 10.56
CA ARG A 46 2.26 -5.28 9.17
C ARG A 46 0.78 -4.92 9.07
N GLU A 47 0.46 -4.04 8.12
CA GLU A 47 -0.91 -3.67 7.76
C GLU A 47 -1.03 -3.67 6.22
N THR A 48 -2.14 -4.16 5.68
CA THR A 48 -2.31 -4.33 4.23
C THR A 48 -3.75 -4.07 3.81
N THR A 49 -3.93 -3.26 2.77
CA THR A 49 -5.20 -2.96 2.13
C THR A 49 -5.06 -3.22 0.64
N ALA A 50 -6.06 -3.87 0.03
CA ALA A 50 -6.07 -4.17 -1.39
C ALA A 50 -7.42 -3.75 -1.98
N PHE A 51 -7.39 -3.14 -3.16
CA PHE A 51 -8.54 -2.71 -3.94
C PHE A 51 -8.56 -3.50 -5.25
N ARG A 52 -9.75 -3.89 -5.72
CA ARG A 52 -9.88 -4.70 -6.94
C ARG A 52 -10.92 -4.10 -7.88
N SER A 53 -10.66 -4.16 -9.19
CA SER A 53 -11.54 -3.61 -10.22
C SER A 53 -12.86 -4.35 -10.43
N ASP A 54 -12.96 -5.58 -9.93
CA ASP A 54 -14.17 -6.40 -9.94
C ASP A 54 -15.04 -6.20 -8.69
N ASP A 55 -14.57 -5.41 -7.72
CA ASP A 55 -15.32 -5.07 -6.52
C ASP A 55 -15.98 -3.68 -6.68
N PRO A 56 -17.32 -3.61 -6.84
CA PRO A 56 -18.02 -2.37 -7.12
C PRO A 56 -17.99 -1.35 -5.96
N GLU A 57 -17.63 -1.77 -4.74
CA GLU A 57 -17.58 -0.88 -3.57
C GLU A 57 -16.19 -0.24 -3.37
N GLU A 58 -15.14 -0.79 -4.00
CA GLU A 58 -13.74 -0.48 -3.64
C GLU A 58 -12.98 0.43 -4.64
N LEU A 59 -13.64 0.90 -5.71
CA LEU A 59 -12.98 1.57 -6.85
C LEU A 59 -13.24 3.07 -6.94
N GLN A 60 -13.02 3.80 -5.85
CA GLN A 60 -12.84 5.25 -6.00
C GLN A 60 -11.39 5.50 -6.44
N PRO A 61 -11.12 5.93 -7.69
CA PRO A 61 -9.76 6.02 -8.24
C PRO A 61 -8.82 6.89 -7.39
N GLU A 62 -9.35 7.92 -6.74
CA GLU A 62 -8.59 8.79 -5.82
C GLU A 62 -8.13 8.09 -4.54
N VAL A 63 -8.88 7.07 -4.10
CA VAL A 63 -8.58 6.27 -2.90
C VAL A 63 -7.59 5.15 -3.23
N VAL A 64 -7.70 4.57 -4.43
CA VAL A 64 -6.86 3.45 -4.86
C VAL A 64 -5.39 3.90 -5.04
N ASP A 65 -5.17 5.10 -5.57
CA ASP A 65 -3.82 5.62 -5.84
C ASP A 65 -3.17 6.28 -4.61
N ARG A 66 -3.82 6.30 -3.45
CA ARG A 66 -3.25 6.82 -2.20
C ARG A 66 -3.19 5.76 -1.12
N CYS A 67 -2.03 5.66 -0.47
CA CYS A 67 -1.85 4.81 0.69
C CYS A 67 -2.82 5.25 1.80
N PRO A 68 -3.69 4.36 2.30
CA PRO A 68 -4.66 4.72 3.34
C PRO A 68 -4.01 5.05 4.69
N TYR A 69 -2.74 4.69 4.88
CA TYR A 69 -2.03 4.84 6.14
C TYR A 69 -1.17 6.10 6.22
N CYS A 70 -0.46 6.44 5.15
CA CYS A 70 0.47 7.59 5.11
C CYS A 70 0.15 8.62 4.02
N GLY A 71 -0.89 8.40 3.21
CA GLY A 71 -1.28 9.31 2.13
C GLY A 71 -0.32 9.33 0.93
N ARG A 72 0.73 8.51 0.93
CA ARG A 72 1.66 8.38 -0.21
C ARG A 72 0.90 8.02 -1.48
N GLN A 73 1.22 8.71 -2.57
CA GLN A 73 0.67 8.38 -3.88
C GLN A 73 1.44 7.22 -4.52
N GLY A 74 0.71 6.28 -5.11
CA GLY A 74 1.28 5.17 -5.88
C GLY A 74 1.77 5.72 -7.21
N HIS A 75 2.98 5.38 -7.62
CA HIS A 75 3.41 5.65 -8.98
C HIS A 75 2.84 4.57 -9.88
N LEU A 76 2.02 4.97 -10.86
CA LEU A 76 1.59 4.14 -11.98
C LEU A 76 2.71 4.04 -13.02
#